data_AF-A0A351KUT6-F1
#
_entry.id   AF-A0A351KUT6-F1
#
_cell.length_a   1.000
_cell.length_b   1.000
_cell.length_c   1.000
_cell.angle_alpha   90.00
_cell.angle_beta   90.00
_cell.angle_gamma   90.00
#
_symmetry.space_group_name_H-M   'P 1'
#
loop_
_entity.id
_entity.type
_entity.pdbx_description
1 polymer ?
#
loop_
_entity_poly.entity_id
_entity_poly.type
_entity_poly.pdbx_seq_one_letter_code
_entity_poly.pdbx_strand_id
1 'polypeptide(L)'
;ETADSGRILFHGEDATDRHVRDRHVGFVFQHYALFRHMTVFDNIAFGLRVRPRHLRPSEAEISDRVHKLLGLVQLDWLANR
;
A
#
# COMPACT_ATOMS: atom_id res chain seq x y z
N GLU A 1 -0.41 18.43 -6.65
CA GLU A 1 -0.20 18.58 -8.10
C GLU A 1 -1.55 18.57 -8.78
N THR A 2 -1.74 19.48 -9.72
CA THR A 2 -2.94 19.58 -10.56
C THR A 2 -2.46 19.53 -12.00
N ALA A 3 -3.11 18.76 -12.87
CA ALA A 3 -2.70 18.70 -14.27
C ALA A 3 -2.97 20.05 -14.94
N ASP A 4 -1.99 20.58 -15.67
CA ASP A 4 -2.14 21.87 -16.38
C ASP A 4 -3.07 21.75 -17.61
N SER A 5 -3.15 20.55 -18.20
CA SER A 5 -4.10 20.19 -19.26
C SER A 5 -4.19 18.67 -19.45
N GLY A 6 -5.20 18.19 -20.18
CA GLY A 6 -5.40 16.76 -20.45
C GLY A 6 -6.35 16.07 -19.46
N ARG A 7 -6.50 14.74 -19.60
CA ARG A 7 -7.35 13.92 -18.72
C ARG A 7 -6.62 12.66 -18.28
N ILE A 8 -6.80 12.29 -17.02
CA ILE A 8 -6.33 11.01 -16.47
C ILE A 8 -7.53 10.07 -16.39
N LEU A 9 -7.49 8.99 -17.17
CA LEU A 9 -8.55 7.99 -17.20
C LEU A 9 -8.12 6.74 -16.42
N PHE A 10 -8.87 6.36 -15.38
CA PHE A 10 -8.76 5.04 -14.76
C PHE A 10 -9.98 4.20 -15.14
N HIS A 11 -9.77 3.05 -15.77
CA HIS A 11 -10.85 2.17 -16.21
C HIS A 11 -11.91 2.87 -17.09
N GLY A 12 -11.53 3.93 -17.82
CA GLY A 12 -12.44 4.75 -18.61
C GLY A 12 -13.16 5.88 -17.86
N GLU A 13 -13.02 5.96 -16.53
CA GLU A 13 -13.51 7.08 -15.72
C GLU A 13 -12.48 8.19 -15.60
N ASP A 14 -12.93 9.45 -15.72
CA ASP A 14 -12.08 10.61 -15.49
C ASP A 14 -11.77 10.76 -13.99
N ALA A 15 -10.48 10.81 -13.66
CA ALA A 15 -9.98 10.98 -12.32
C ALA A 15 -8.99 12.14 -12.20
N THR A 16 -9.00 13.06 -13.17
CA THR A 16 -8.10 14.22 -13.22
C THR A 16 -8.16 15.01 -11.91
N ASP A 17 -9.37 15.27 -11.41
CA ASP A 17 -9.62 16.05 -10.19
C ASP A 17 -9.88 15.20 -8.93
N ARG A 18 -9.88 13.86 -9.05
CA ARG A 18 -10.05 12.98 -7.88
C ARG A 18 -8.82 13.11 -6.98
N HIS A 19 -9.02 13.24 -5.67
CA HIS A 19 -7.91 13.31 -4.73
C HIS A 19 -7.09 12.01 -4.80
N VAL A 20 -5.75 12.11 -4.72
CA VAL A 20 -4.82 10.98 -4.95
C VAL A 20 -5.18 9.74 -4.13
N ARG A 21 -5.54 9.94 -2.85
CA ARG A 21 -5.95 8.87 -1.93
C ARG A 21 -7.18 8.07 -2.39
N ASP A 22 -8.07 8.69 -3.16
CA ASP A 22 -9.34 8.11 -3.60
C ASP A 22 -9.20 7.38 -4.95
N ARG A 23 -8.00 7.44 -5.56
CA ARG A 23 -7.70 6.79 -6.84
C ARG A 23 -7.39 5.30 -6.70
N HIS A 24 -7.25 4.78 -5.48
CA HIS A 24 -6.92 3.37 -5.21
C HIS A 24 -5.63 2.88 -5.89
N VAL A 25 -4.65 3.76 -6.09
CA VAL A 25 -3.34 3.44 -6.68
C VAL A 25 -2.28 3.32 -5.59
N GLY A 26 -1.45 2.28 -5.67
CA GLY A 26 -0.22 2.15 -4.89
C GLY A 26 0.98 2.68 -5.67
N PHE A 27 1.86 3.43 -5.01
CA PHE A 27 3.08 3.98 -5.62
C PHE A 27 4.32 3.37 -4.96
N VAL A 28 5.32 3.01 -5.77
CA VAL A 28 6.62 2.50 -5.30
C VAL A 28 7.70 3.51 -5.69
N PHE A 29 8.42 4.03 -4.69
CA PHE A 29 9.48 5.00 -4.90
C PHE A 29 10.76 4.32 -5.41
N GLN A 30 11.52 5.00 -6.27
CA GLN A 30 12.86 4.54 -6.67
C GLN A 30 13.88 4.61 -5.52
N HIS A 31 13.69 5.54 -4.59
CA HIS A 31 14.46 5.62 -3.34
C HIS A 31 13.66 4.99 -2.19
N TYR A 32 14.35 4.29 -1.28
CA TYR A 32 13.72 3.57 -0.17
C TYR A 32 12.87 4.49 0.73
N ALA A 33 11.55 4.28 0.68
CA ALA A 33 10.57 4.95 1.53
C ALA A 33 10.08 4.05 2.68
N LEU A 34 10.97 3.23 3.24
CA LEU A 34 10.65 2.37 4.39
C LEU A 34 10.72 3.15 5.70
N PHE A 35 9.80 2.83 6.61
CA PHE A 35 9.84 3.31 7.98
C PHE A 35 10.95 2.56 8.73
N ARG A 36 12.09 3.23 8.92
CA ARG A 36 13.32 2.63 9.49
C ARG A 36 13.19 2.12 10.94
N HIS A 37 12.14 2.52 11.64
CA HIS A 37 11.84 2.12 13.02
C HIS A 37 10.81 0.98 13.11
N MET A 38 10.37 0.46 11.97
CA MET A 38 9.42 -0.64 11.84
C MET A 38 10.14 -1.87 11.28
N THR A 39 9.70 -3.06 11.67
CA THR A 39 10.16 -4.31 11.06
C THR A 39 9.72 -4.41 9.60
N VAL A 40 10.28 -5.33 8.83
CA VAL A 40 9.78 -5.66 7.48
C VAL A 40 8.29 -6.01 7.52
N PHE A 41 7.86 -6.83 8.47
CA PHE A 41 6.45 -7.18 8.66
C PHE A 41 5.60 -5.92 8.88
N ASP A 42 6.01 -5.03 9.77
CA ASP A 42 5.24 -3.83 10.11
C ASP A 42 5.17 -2.84 8.95
N ASN A 43 6.24 -2.71 8.15
CA ASN A 43 6.24 -1.89 6.93
C ASN A 43 5.18 -2.38 5.94
N ILE A 44 5.04 -3.70 5.75
CA ILE A 44 4.04 -4.27 4.85
C ILE A 44 2.63 -4.18 5.47
N ALA A 45 2.50 -4.49 6.76
CA ALA A 45 1.23 -4.47 7.48
C ALA A 45 0.62 -3.05 7.60
N PHE A 46 1.48 -2.01 7.62
CA PHE A 46 1.07 -0.62 7.77
C PHE A 46 -0.05 -0.23 6.80
N GLY A 47 0.09 -0.54 5.52
CA GLY A 47 -0.91 -0.20 4.49
C GLY A 47 -2.29 -0.84 4.71
N LEU A 48 -2.35 -1.96 5.43
CA LEU A 48 -3.61 -2.62 5.81
C LEU A 48 -4.18 -2.02 7.11
N ARG A 49 -3.32 -1.72 8.08
CA ARG A 49 -3.71 -1.16 9.40
C ARG A 49 -4.18 0.29 9.33
N VAL A 50 -3.70 1.10 8.38
CA VAL A 50 -4.13 2.51 8.25
C VAL A 50 -5.51 2.68 7.63
N ARG A 51 -6.11 1.61 7.11
CA ARG A 51 -7.47 1.65 6.53
C ARG A 51 -8.52 2.07 7.57
N PRO A 52 -9.63 2.72 7.14
CA PRO A 52 -10.78 2.99 7.99
C PRO A 52 -11.23 1.72 8.71
N ARG A 53 -11.64 1.82 9.99
CA ARG A 53 -11.94 0.64 10.83
C ARG A 53 -12.94 -0.34 10.20
N HIS A 54 -13.93 0.17 9.46
CA HIS A 54 -14.94 -0.65 8.79
C HIS A 54 -14.43 -1.39 7.54
N LEU A 55 -13.29 -0.97 6.96
CA LEU A 55 -12.65 -1.61 5.80
C LEU A 55 -11.33 -2.32 6.18
N ARG A 56 -10.93 -2.23 7.45
CA ARG A 56 -9.69 -2.79 7.96
C ARG A 56 -9.91 -4.29 8.21
N PRO A 57 -9.11 -5.18 7.61
CA PRO A 57 -9.15 -6.59 7.94
C PRO A 57 -8.77 -6.82 9.41
N SER A 58 -9.16 -7.98 9.96
CA SER A 58 -8.72 -8.40 11.28
C SER A 58 -7.20 -8.59 11.33
N GLU A 59 -6.60 -8.53 12.53
CA GLU A 59 -5.14 -8.75 12.67
C GLU A 59 -4.72 -10.15 12.18
N ALA A 60 -5.58 -11.16 12.30
CA ALA A 60 -5.34 -12.50 11.76
C ALA A 60 -5.25 -12.49 10.22
N GLU A 61 -6.19 -11.81 9.56
CA GLU A 61 -6.17 -11.66 8.10
C GLU A 61 -5.00 -10.80 7.61
N ILE A 62 -4.61 -9.78 8.38
CA ILE A 62 -3.43 -8.97 8.08
C ILE A 62 -2.18 -9.85 8.12
N SER A 63 -2.01 -10.63 9.19
CA SER A 63 -0.86 -11.54 9.35
C SER A 63 -0.76 -12.54 8.20
N ASP A 64 -1.87 -13.21 7.84
CA ASP A 64 -1.91 -14.16 6.72
C ASP A 64 -1.53 -13.50 5.39
N ARG A 65 -2.06 -12.29 5.10
CA ARG A 65 -1.72 -11.56 3.88
C ARG A 65 -0.26 -11.15 3.83
N VAL A 66 0.31 -10.70 4.94
CA VAL A 66 1.72 -10.29 5.01
C VAL A 66 2.64 -11.50 4.79
N HIS A 67 2.37 -12.63 5.44
CA HIS A 67 3.15 -13.85 5.24
C HIS A 67 3.06 -14.39 3.81
N LYS A 68 1.87 -14.33 3.19
CA LYS A 68 1.73 -14.67 1.75
C LYS A 68 2.58 -13.79 0.85
N LEU A 69 2.62 -12.47 1.12
CA LEU A 69 3.45 -11.54 0.36
C LEU A 69 4.94 -11.82 0.55
N LEU A 70 5.38 -12.03 1.80
CA LEU A 70 6.75 -12.38 2.13
C LEU A 70 7.21 -13.67 1.44
N GLY A 71 6.34 -14.69 1.40
CA GLY A 71 6.60 -15.94 0.70
C GLY A 71 6.73 -15.76 -0.81
N LEU A 72 5.90 -14.90 -1.41
CA LEU A 72 5.96 -14.60 -2.83
C LEU A 72 7.27 -13.90 -3.22
N VAL A 73 7.80 -13.03 -2.35
CA VAL A 73 9.06 -12.31 -2.60
C VAL A 73 10.29 -13.01 -1.98
N GLN A 74 10.12 -14.20 -1.42
CA GLN A 74 11.19 -15.01 -0.80
C GLN A 74 11.92 -14.31 0.37
N LEU A 75 11.21 -13.50 1.15
CA LEU A 75 11.75 -12.73 2.29
C LEU A 75 11.20 -13.17 3.65
N ASP A 76 10.58 -14.35 3.78
CA ASP A 76 9.97 -14.80 5.04
C ASP A 76 10.91 -14.73 6.25
N TRP A 77 12.19 -15.03 6.04
CA TRP A 77 13.23 -15.02 7.08
C TRP A 77 13.61 -13.62 7.58
N LEU A 78 13.21 -12.56 6.88
CA LEU A 78 13.47 -11.15 7.23
C LEU A 78 12.29 -10.48 7.94
N ALA A 79 11.17 -11.17 8.16
CA ALA A 79 9.94 -10.57 8.69
C ALA A 79 10.15 -9.73 9.97
N ASN A 80 11.03 -10.19 10.86
CA ASN A 80 11.28 -9.58 12.18
C ASN A 80 12.50 -8.63 12.21
N ARG A 81 13.09 -8.30 11.07
CA ARG A 81 14.27 -7.41 10.95
C ARG A 81 13.85 -5.97 10.69
#